data_AF-A0A7V2Z190-F1
#
_entry.id   AF-A0A7V2Z190-F1
#
_cell.length_a   1.000
_cell.length_b   1.000
_cell.length_c   1.000
_cell.angle_alpha   90.00
_cell.angle_beta   90.00
_cell.angle_gamma   90.00
#
_symmetry.space_group_name_H-M   'P 1'
#
loop_
_entity.id
_entity.type
_entity.pdbx_description
1 polymer ?
#
loop_
_entity_poly.entity_id
_entity_poly.type
_entity_poly.pdbx_seq_one_letter_code
_entity_poly.pdbx_strand_id
1 'polypeptide(L)'
;MNDTLNPTTEATRATNDSANDAAEIAPRFRRRKWMLDPSLMIRYALHLVIVSVVATLAAGLYWMSRDLADAPTEIEPLRAWLTVIAARLGLIAAGAALITSFFISHRIAGPGCQLRRAARRVAAGERGFRVHLRQYDHLKATAAAFNEMLAALEEAETRAAQTNKQARAQIQAALQRLESGEAADLPEALRLLEEAAARLER
;
A
#
# COMPACT_ATOMS: atom_id res chain seq x y z
N MET A 1 15.99 -63.28 21.68
CA MET A 1 14.92 -62.90 20.74
C MET A 1 14.78 -61.40 20.85
N ASN A 2 15.70 -60.62 20.29
CA ASN A 2 15.68 -60.02 18.95
C ASN A 2 14.48 -59.07 18.73
N ASP A 3 14.46 -57.97 19.49
CA ASP A 3 13.64 -56.79 19.18
C ASP A 3 14.34 -55.98 18.08
N THR A 4 14.09 -56.36 16.84
CA THR A 4 14.44 -55.56 15.67
C THR A 4 13.55 -54.32 15.65
N LEU A 5 14.09 -53.20 16.12
CA LEU A 5 13.59 -51.85 15.84
C LEU A 5 13.27 -51.76 14.34
N ASN A 6 11.98 -51.77 14.01
CA ASN A 6 11.52 -51.67 12.63
C ASN A 6 11.72 -50.22 12.14
N PRO A 7 12.65 -49.97 11.22
CA PRO A 7 13.05 -48.61 10.80
C PRO A 7 11.94 -47.87 10.02
N THR A 8 10.87 -48.56 9.63
CA THR A 8 9.76 -47.95 8.88
C THR A 8 8.82 -47.11 9.76
N THR A 9 8.73 -47.39 11.06
CA THR A 9 7.80 -46.69 11.97
C THR A 9 8.30 -45.29 12.34
N GLU A 10 9.61 -45.09 12.50
CA GLU A 10 10.20 -43.78 12.82
C GLU A 10 10.22 -42.85 11.61
N ALA A 11 10.50 -43.38 10.41
CA ALA A 11 10.50 -42.61 9.17
C ALA A 11 9.11 -42.03 8.84
N THR A 12 8.04 -42.76 9.18
CA THR A 12 6.65 -42.34 8.95
C THR A 12 6.19 -41.32 10.02
N ARG A 13 6.76 -41.36 11.23
CA ARG A 13 6.46 -40.39 12.29
C ARG A 13 7.15 -39.05 12.07
N ALA A 14 8.42 -39.06 11.66
CA ALA A 14 9.18 -37.84 11.37
C ALA A 14 8.63 -37.07 10.14
N THR A 15 8.08 -37.78 9.15
CA THR A 15 7.42 -37.16 7.99
C THR A 15 6.05 -36.57 8.33
N ASN A 16 5.34 -37.12 9.31
CA ASN A 16 4.04 -36.62 9.73
C ASN A 16 4.14 -35.43 10.71
N ASP A 17 5.14 -35.42 11.60
CA ASP A 17 5.43 -34.27 12.48
C ASP A 17 5.91 -33.06 11.67
N SER A 18 6.82 -33.27 10.71
CA SER A 18 7.26 -32.19 9.81
C SER A 18 6.16 -31.66 8.89
N ALA A 19 5.20 -32.50 8.49
CA ALA A 19 4.02 -32.06 7.75
C ALA A 19 3.01 -31.29 8.63
N ASN A 20 2.90 -31.64 9.91
CA ASN A 20 2.02 -30.97 10.87
C ASN A 20 2.61 -29.64 11.35
N ASP A 21 3.92 -29.58 11.60
CA ASP A 21 4.67 -28.34 11.89
C ASP A 21 4.66 -27.38 10.70
N ALA A 22 4.77 -27.90 9.47
CA ALA A 22 4.62 -27.10 8.26
C ALA A 22 3.19 -26.58 8.04
N ALA A 23 2.17 -27.29 8.55
CA ALA A 23 0.78 -26.86 8.49
C ALA A 23 0.45 -25.77 9.53
N GLU A 24 1.14 -25.76 10.68
CA GLU A 24 0.94 -24.77 11.75
C GLU A 24 1.60 -23.42 11.46
N ILE A 25 2.66 -23.40 10.63
CA ILE A 25 3.38 -22.18 10.20
C ILE A 25 2.93 -21.72 8.80
N ALA A 26 1.70 -22.04 8.37
CA ALA A 26 1.14 -21.45 7.17
C ALA A 26 0.58 -20.06 7.52
N PRO A 27 1.22 -18.93 7.12
CA PRO A 27 0.64 -17.62 7.33
C PRO A 27 -0.73 -17.57 6.63
N ARG A 28 -1.81 -17.43 7.43
CA ARG A 28 -3.16 -17.16 6.93
C ARG A 28 -3.15 -15.78 6.26
N PHE A 29 -2.75 -15.74 4.99
CA PHE A 29 -2.89 -14.58 4.13
C PHE A 29 -4.38 -14.31 3.93
N ARG A 30 -4.95 -13.56 4.86
CA ARG A 30 -6.29 -13.02 4.81
C ARG A 30 -6.31 -12.08 3.63
N ARG A 31 -6.83 -12.53 2.47
CA ARG A 31 -7.00 -11.70 1.27
C ARG A 31 -7.84 -10.47 1.65
N ARG A 32 -7.19 -9.38 2.02
CA ARG A 32 -7.84 -8.09 2.22
C ARG A 32 -8.31 -7.64 0.84
N LYS A 33 -9.63 -7.52 0.71
CA LYS A 33 -10.34 -7.01 -0.46
C LYS A 33 -9.66 -5.70 -0.86
N TRP A 34 -9.03 -5.67 -2.03
CA TRP A 34 -8.36 -4.48 -2.54
C TRP A 34 -9.42 -3.39 -2.72
N MET A 35 -9.54 -2.49 -1.74
CA MET A 35 -10.41 -1.32 -1.75
C MET A 35 -9.80 -0.25 -2.66
N LEU A 36 -9.72 -0.55 -3.94
CA LEU A 36 -9.70 0.50 -4.95
C LEU A 36 -11.17 0.84 -5.17
N ASP A 37 -11.68 1.88 -4.49
CA ASP A 37 -13.10 2.25 -4.46
C ASP A 37 -13.73 2.12 -5.87
N PRO A 38 -14.48 1.04 -6.17
CA PRO A 38 -14.87 0.70 -7.54
C PRO A 38 -15.73 1.80 -8.17
N SER A 39 -16.49 2.47 -7.31
CA SER A 39 -17.37 3.58 -7.65
C SER A 39 -16.63 4.76 -8.30
N LEU A 40 -15.35 4.98 -7.97
CA LEU A 40 -14.61 6.12 -8.50
C LEU A 40 -14.03 5.80 -9.88
N MET A 41 -13.43 4.61 -10.04
CA MET A 41 -12.93 4.16 -11.34
C MET A 41 -14.05 4.00 -12.36
N ILE A 42 -15.20 3.46 -11.96
CA ILE A 42 -16.36 3.30 -12.86
C ILE A 42 -16.82 4.67 -13.39
N ARG A 43 -16.85 5.71 -12.56
CA ARG A 43 -17.24 7.06 -13.01
C ARG A 43 -16.26 7.63 -14.03
N TYR A 44 -14.95 7.46 -13.82
CA TYR A 44 -13.93 7.93 -14.78
C TYR A 44 -13.91 7.11 -16.06
N ALA A 45 -14.01 5.79 -15.95
CA ALA A 45 -14.12 4.89 -17.08
C ALA A 45 -15.37 5.23 -17.90
N LEU A 46 -16.51 5.48 -17.25
CA LEU A 46 -17.74 5.90 -17.91
C LEU A 46 -17.56 7.24 -18.64
N HIS A 47 -16.93 8.24 -18.01
CA HIS A 47 -16.65 9.51 -18.70
C HIS A 47 -15.74 9.32 -19.92
N LEU A 48 -14.67 8.52 -19.81
CA LEU A 48 -13.78 8.24 -20.94
C LEU A 48 -14.52 7.50 -22.07
N VAL A 49 -15.36 6.52 -21.73
CA VAL A 49 -16.17 5.80 -22.70
C VAL A 49 -17.16 6.74 -23.38
N ILE A 50 -17.88 7.58 -22.63
CA ILE A 50 -18.81 8.56 -23.19
C ILE A 50 -18.08 9.52 -24.14
N VAL A 51 -16.95 10.10 -23.72
CA VAL A 51 -16.16 11.01 -24.55
C VAL A 51 -15.66 10.33 -25.82
N SER A 52 -15.20 9.08 -25.71
CA SER A 52 -14.76 8.27 -26.86
C SER A 52 -15.91 8.02 -27.83
N VAL A 53 -17.06 7.57 -27.35
CA VAL A 53 -18.26 7.33 -28.17
C VAL A 53 -18.71 8.61 -28.87
N VAL A 54 -18.76 9.74 -28.16
CA VAL A 54 -19.13 11.03 -28.76
C VAL A 54 -18.12 11.47 -29.82
N ALA A 55 -16.82 11.28 -29.57
CA ALA A 55 -15.78 11.60 -30.55
C ALA A 55 -15.89 10.71 -31.81
N THR A 56 -16.15 9.41 -31.65
CA THR A 56 -16.36 8.49 -32.77
C THR A 56 -17.60 8.85 -33.57
N LEU A 57 -18.71 9.20 -32.91
CA LEU A 57 -19.93 9.65 -33.58
C LEU A 57 -19.71 10.96 -34.34
N ALA A 58 -19.01 11.92 -33.73
CA ALA A 58 -18.66 13.19 -34.38
C ALA A 58 -17.81 12.95 -35.64
N ALA A 59 -16.80 12.08 -35.55
CA ALA A 59 -15.97 11.70 -36.68
C ALA A 59 -16.77 10.99 -37.78
N GLY A 60 -17.65 10.05 -37.42
CA GLY A 60 -18.52 9.36 -38.36
C GLY A 60 -19.48 10.31 -39.08
N LEU A 61 -20.08 11.26 -38.36
CA LEU A 61 -20.97 12.27 -38.93
C LEU A 61 -20.21 13.22 -39.87
N TYR A 62 -18.98 13.59 -39.51
CA TYR A 62 -18.09 14.37 -40.35
C TYR A 62 -17.73 13.62 -41.63
N TRP A 63 -17.35 12.34 -41.53
CA TRP A 63 -17.09 11.48 -42.70
C TRP A 63 -18.31 11.37 -43.61
N MET A 64 -19.49 11.06 -43.05
CA MET A 64 -20.74 10.99 -43.82
C MET A 64 -21.10 12.31 -44.50
N SER A 65 -20.87 13.44 -43.83
CA SER A 65 -21.09 14.76 -44.43
C SER A 65 -20.15 15.05 -45.59
N ARG A 66 -18.95 14.45 -45.60
CA ARG A 66 -17.96 14.60 -46.65
C ARG A 66 -18.25 13.72 -47.86
N ASP A 67 -18.79 12.53 -47.66
CA ASP A 67 -19.24 11.66 -48.76
C ASP A 67 -20.42 12.28 -49.51
N LEU A 68 -21.22 13.09 -48.81
CA LEU A 68 -22.29 13.90 -49.41
C LEU A 68 -21.76 15.12 -50.18
N ALA A 69 -20.45 15.32 -50.28
CA ALA A 69 -19.87 16.48 -50.95
C ALA A 69 -20.09 16.48 -52.47
N ASP A 70 -20.14 15.29 -53.08
CA ASP A 70 -20.35 15.08 -54.52
C ASP A 70 -21.84 14.95 -54.89
N ALA A 71 -22.74 15.09 -53.91
CA ALA A 71 -24.18 14.96 -54.10
C ALA A 71 -24.82 16.22 -54.73
N PRO A 72 -26.02 16.12 -55.33
CA PRO A 72 -26.71 17.26 -55.94
C PRO A 72 -26.91 18.44 -54.99
N THR A 73 -26.95 19.67 -55.53
CA THR A 73 -27.04 20.93 -54.77
C THR A 73 -28.27 21.04 -53.85
N GLU A 74 -29.32 20.24 -54.08
CA GLU A 74 -30.50 20.16 -53.23
C GLU A 74 -30.21 19.63 -51.81
N ILE A 75 -29.09 18.91 -51.61
CA ILE A 75 -28.71 18.29 -50.33
C ILE A 75 -27.72 19.16 -49.52
N GLU A 76 -27.27 20.29 -50.09
CA GLU A 76 -26.38 21.27 -49.45
C GLU A 76 -26.81 21.71 -48.03
N PRO A 77 -28.08 22.09 -47.76
CA PRO A 77 -28.46 22.53 -46.42
C PRO A 77 -28.38 21.40 -45.39
N LEU A 78 -28.70 20.16 -45.79
CA LEU A 78 -28.56 18.98 -44.93
C LEU A 78 -27.09 18.70 -44.62
N ARG A 79 -26.21 18.78 -45.63
CA ARG A 79 -24.76 18.62 -45.48
C ARG A 79 -24.18 19.64 -44.52
N ALA A 80 -24.53 20.92 -44.70
CA ALA A 80 -24.07 22.01 -43.83
C ALA A 80 -24.53 21.85 -42.37
N TRP A 81 -25.74 21.32 -42.15
CA TRP A 81 -26.20 21.00 -40.81
C TRP A 81 -25.43 19.85 -40.16
N LEU A 82 -25.16 18.77 -40.90
CA LEU A 82 -24.39 17.61 -40.42
C LEU A 82 -22.95 17.98 -40.05
N THR A 83 -22.28 18.79 -40.87
CA THR A 83 -20.91 19.26 -40.59
C THR A 83 -20.84 20.10 -39.31
N VAL A 84 -21.80 21.01 -39.11
CA VAL A 84 -21.86 21.86 -37.91
C VAL A 84 -22.13 21.03 -36.65
N ILE A 85 -23.03 20.05 -36.71
CA ILE A 85 -23.28 19.13 -35.58
C ILE A 85 -22.02 18.33 -35.26
N ALA A 86 -21.37 17.76 -36.28
CA ALA A 86 -20.15 16.98 -36.12
C ALA A 86 -19.03 17.82 -35.48
N ALA A 87 -18.84 19.06 -35.94
CA ALA A 87 -17.86 19.98 -35.39
C ALA A 87 -18.13 20.33 -33.92
N ARG A 88 -19.39 20.60 -33.55
CA ARG A 88 -19.78 20.89 -32.16
C ARG A 88 -19.56 19.69 -31.24
N LEU A 89 -19.97 18.50 -31.66
CA LEU A 89 -19.75 17.27 -30.89
C LEU A 89 -18.25 16.98 -30.72
N GLY A 90 -17.47 17.16 -31.78
CA GLY A 90 -16.02 17.02 -31.74
C GLY A 90 -15.37 18.00 -30.75
N LEU A 91 -15.80 19.27 -30.75
CA LEU A 91 -15.29 20.28 -29.83
C LEU A 91 -15.63 19.95 -28.36
N ILE A 92 -16.86 19.51 -28.10
CA ILE A 92 -17.28 19.09 -26.75
C ILE A 92 -16.47 17.89 -26.29
N ALA A 93 -16.29 16.87 -27.15
CA ALA A 93 -15.51 15.69 -26.83
C ALA A 93 -14.04 16.04 -26.55
N ALA A 94 -13.43 16.90 -27.37
CA ALA A 94 -12.06 17.38 -27.16
C ALA A 94 -11.92 18.13 -25.82
N GLY A 95 -12.85 19.04 -25.52
CA GLY A 95 -12.87 19.75 -24.24
C GLY A 95 -13.01 18.79 -23.05
N ALA A 96 -13.94 17.84 -23.13
CA ALA A 96 -14.15 16.85 -22.08
C ALA A 96 -12.94 15.93 -21.88
N ALA A 97 -12.25 15.54 -22.96
CA ALA A 97 -11.01 14.77 -22.89
C ALA A 97 -9.89 15.53 -22.17
N LEU A 98 -9.70 16.82 -22.50
CA LEU A 98 -8.72 17.68 -21.85
C LEU A 98 -8.99 17.85 -20.36
N ILE A 99 -10.24 18.13 -20.00
CA ILE A 99 -10.69 18.25 -18.61
C ILE A 99 -10.38 16.94 -17.86
N THR A 100 -10.79 15.80 -18.42
CA THR A 100 -10.57 14.48 -17.80
C THR A 100 -9.09 14.19 -17.57
N SER A 101 -8.24 14.48 -18.58
CA SER A 101 -6.79 14.32 -18.48
C SER A 101 -6.19 15.17 -17.35
N PHE A 102 -6.59 16.44 -17.25
CA PHE A 102 -6.12 17.35 -16.20
C PHE A 102 -6.54 16.87 -14.80
N PHE A 103 -7.79 16.45 -14.64
CA PHE A 103 -8.32 15.97 -13.36
C PHE A 103 -7.60 14.70 -12.87
N ILE A 104 -7.32 13.75 -13.76
CA ILE A 104 -6.60 12.51 -13.43
C ILE A 104 -5.19 12.84 -12.94
N SER A 105 -4.45 13.68 -13.69
CA SER A 105 -3.09 14.09 -13.31
C SER A 105 -3.05 14.72 -11.92
N HIS A 106 -3.95 15.66 -11.63
CA HIS A 106 -3.91 16.42 -10.39
C HIS A 106 -4.31 15.58 -9.15
N ARG A 107 -5.19 14.58 -9.34
CA ARG A 107 -5.65 13.68 -8.26
C ARG A 107 -4.66 12.59 -7.88
N ILE A 108 -3.62 12.36 -8.68
CA ILE A 108 -2.54 11.42 -8.36
C ILE A 108 -1.29 12.18 -7.88
N ALA A 109 -0.91 13.25 -8.59
CA ALA A 109 0.31 13.99 -8.28
C ALA A 109 0.28 14.68 -6.90
N GLY A 110 -0.87 15.26 -6.53
CA GLY A 110 -1.03 15.94 -5.23
C GLY A 110 -0.85 14.99 -4.04
N PRO A 111 -1.64 13.92 -3.94
CA PRO A 111 -1.51 12.92 -2.87
C PRO A 111 -0.15 12.22 -2.85
N GLY A 112 0.44 11.95 -4.03
CA GLY A 112 1.78 11.37 -4.13
C GLY A 112 2.87 12.29 -3.58
N CYS A 113 2.76 13.60 -3.83
CA CYS A 113 3.67 14.59 -3.25
C CYS A 113 3.55 14.66 -1.71
N GLN A 114 2.33 14.55 -1.18
CA GLN A 114 2.09 14.46 0.26
C GLN A 114 2.77 13.23 0.88
N LEU A 115 2.58 12.04 0.29
CA LEU A 115 3.25 10.81 0.76
C LEU A 115 4.77 10.94 0.72
N ARG A 116 5.32 11.53 -0.35
CA ARG A 116 6.76 11.77 -0.45
C ARG A 116 7.27 12.70 0.66
N ARG A 117 6.53 13.77 0.98
CA ARG A 117 6.88 14.67 2.09
C ARG A 117 6.79 13.94 3.43
N ALA A 118 5.75 13.15 3.65
CA ALA A 118 5.61 12.30 4.82
C ALA A 118 6.79 11.34 4.97
N ALA A 119 7.16 10.62 3.91
CA ALA A 119 8.31 9.72 3.91
C ALA A 119 9.62 10.43 4.28
N ARG A 120 9.83 11.67 3.81
CA ARG A 120 10.99 12.48 4.21
C ARG A 120 10.99 12.84 5.69
N ARG A 121 9.82 13.16 6.26
CA ARG A 121 9.67 13.40 7.71
C ARG A 121 10.01 12.14 8.51
N VAL A 122 9.54 10.98 8.06
CA VAL A 122 9.89 9.68 8.66
C VAL A 122 11.41 9.44 8.60
N ALA A 123 12.05 9.72 7.46
CA ALA A 123 13.49 9.59 7.30
C ALA A 123 14.28 10.57 8.19
N ALA A 124 13.71 11.73 8.49
CA ALA A 124 14.27 12.71 9.44
C ALA A 124 14.05 12.33 10.92
N GLY A 125 13.41 11.18 11.21
CA GLY A 125 13.13 10.72 12.57
C GLY A 125 11.87 11.32 13.18
N GLU A 126 11.07 12.09 12.44
CA GLU A 126 9.78 12.56 12.94
C GLU A 126 8.78 11.39 13.00
N ARG A 127 8.08 11.29 14.13
CA ARG A 127 7.05 10.29 14.45
C ARG A 127 5.80 10.98 15.02
N GLY A 128 4.74 10.22 15.26
CA GLY A 128 3.52 10.74 15.90
C GLY A 128 2.57 11.48 14.96
N PHE A 129 2.78 11.40 13.65
CA PHE A 129 1.86 11.93 12.66
C PHE A 129 1.26 10.82 11.81
N ARG A 130 0.08 11.08 11.23
CA ARG A 130 -0.58 10.17 10.29
C ARG A 130 -0.92 10.92 9.01
N VAL A 131 -0.79 10.24 7.88
CA VAL A 131 -1.13 10.78 6.57
C VAL A 131 -2.62 10.58 6.32
N HIS A 132 -3.34 11.68 6.12
CA HIS A 132 -4.76 11.67 5.77
C HIS A 132 -4.94 12.26 4.37
N LEU A 133 -5.48 11.45 3.46
CA LEU A 133 -5.81 11.88 2.10
C LEU A 133 -7.30 12.25 2.00
N ARG A 134 -7.64 13.07 1.02
CA ARG A 134 -9.03 13.51 0.80
C ARG A 134 -9.89 12.33 0.34
N GLN A 135 -11.22 12.47 0.51
CA GLN A 135 -12.20 11.42 0.20
C GLN A 135 -12.10 10.87 -1.23
N TYR A 136 -11.60 11.65 -2.19
CA TYR A 136 -11.56 11.25 -3.59
C TYR A 136 -10.15 11.04 -4.15
N ASP A 137 -9.14 10.92 -3.29
CA ASP A 137 -7.76 10.65 -3.70
C ASP A 137 -7.55 9.15 -3.95
N HIS A 138 -6.79 8.82 -5.00
CA HIS A 138 -6.58 7.43 -5.43
C HIS A 138 -5.57 6.65 -4.55
N LEU A 139 -4.78 7.35 -3.74
CA LEU A 139 -3.69 6.75 -2.95
C LEU A 139 -4.10 6.43 -1.50
N LYS A 140 -5.39 6.35 -1.19
CA LYS A 140 -5.87 6.06 0.18
C LYS A 140 -5.36 4.75 0.75
N ALA A 141 -5.40 3.67 -0.04
CA ALA A 141 -4.87 2.37 0.38
C ALA A 141 -3.37 2.45 0.67
N THR A 142 -2.63 3.21 -0.16
CA THR A 142 -1.21 3.48 0.06
C THR A 142 -0.97 4.29 1.32
N ALA A 143 -1.78 5.32 1.58
CA ALA A 143 -1.71 6.11 2.81
C ALA A 143 -2.03 5.26 4.05
N ALA A 144 -3.01 4.34 3.96
CA ALA A 144 -3.33 3.41 5.03
C ALA A 144 -2.16 2.47 5.32
N ALA A 145 -1.58 1.84 4.28
CA ALA A 145 -0.39 1.00 4.43
C ALA A 145 0.82 1.79 4.97
N PHE A 146 1.00 3.04 4.54
CA PHE A 146 2.03 3.93 5.08
C PHE A 146 1.81 4.24 6.56
N ASN A 147 0.57 4.43 6.98
CA ASN A 147 0.22 4.64 8.38
C ASN A 147 0.40 3.37 9.23
N GLU A 148 0.08 2.19 8.68
CA GLU A 148 0.37 0.89 9.32
C GLU A 148 1.89 0.73 9.53
N MET A 149 2.70 1.06 8.51
CA MET A 149 4.17 1.06 8.62
C MET A 149 4.66 2.03 9.72
N LEU A 150 4.13 3.25 9.76
CA LEU A 150 4.46 4.23 10.80
C LEU A 150 4.13 3.71 12.21
N ALA A 151 3.00 3.04 12.38
CA ALA A 151 2.60 2.47 13.67
C ALA A 151 3.55 1.36 14.11
N ALA A 152 3.93 0.48 13.18
CA ALA A 152 4.90 -0.58 13.45
C ALA A 152 6.28 -0.01 13.84
N LEU A 153 6.69 1.10 13.22
CA LEU A 153 7.95 1.77 13.53
C LEU A 153 7.94 2.41 14.93
N GLU A 154 6.85 3.08 15.29
CA GLU A 154 6.66 3.61 16.65
C GLU A 154 6.65 2.49 17.71
N GLU A 155 6.00 1.36 17.39
CA GLU A 155 5.97 0.20 18.28
C GLU A 155 7.36 -0.44 18.44
N ALA A 156 8.14 -0.54 17.36
CA ALA A 156 9.52 -1.03 17.43
C ALA A 156 10.42 -0.10 18.26
N GLU A 157 10.30 1.23 18.08
CA GLU A 157 11.08 2.21 18.83
C GLU A 157 10.72 2.19 20.32
N THR A 158 9.43 2.10 20.67
CA THR A 158 8.99 2.00 22.07
C THR A 158 9.46 0.72 22.75
N ARG A 159 9.42 -0.43 22.05
CA ARG A 159 10.00 -1.69 22.54
C ARG A 159 11.50 -1.56 22.76
N ALA A 160 12.25 -1.02 21.79
CA ALA A 160 13.68 -0.81 21.92
C ALA A 160 14.05 0.12 23.10
N ALA A 161 13.26 1.17 23.32
CA ALA A 161 13.42 2.07 24.45
C ALA A 161 13.14 1.38 25.80
N GLN A 162 12.13 0.52 25.88
CA GLN A 162 11.81 -0.27 27.07
C GLN A 162 12.92 -1.28 27.38
N THR A 163 13.40 -2.03 26.38
CA THR A 163 14.53 -2.98 26.55
C THR A 163 15.77 -2.26 27.06
N ASN A 164 16.11 -1.10 26.48
CA ASN A 164 17.23 -0.28 26.93
C ASN A 164 17.05 0.21 28.38
N LYS A 165 15.84 0.66 28.75
CA LYS A 165 15.55 1.12 30.12
C LYS A 165 15.70 -0.03 31.13
N GLN A 166 15.23 -1.23 30.79
CA GLN A 166 15.35 -2.42 31.63
C GLN A 166 16.81 -2.86 31.79
N ALA A 167 17.57 -2.94 30.70
CA ALA A 167 19.00 -3.28 30.74
C ALA A 167 19.79 -2.29 31.62
N ARG A 168 19.52 -0.99 31.48
CA ARG A 168 20.14 0.04 32.33
C ARG A 168 19.81 -0.14 33.82
N ALA A 169 18.56 -0.44 34.15
CA ALA A 169 18.15 -0.68 35.54
C ALA A 169 18.86 -1.91 36.14
N GLN A 170 19.04 -2.97 35.36
CA GLN A 170 19.75 -4.18 35.80
C GLN A 170 21.24 -3.94 36.01
N ILE A 171 21.89 -3.22 35.09
CA ILE A 171 23.29 -2.82 35.24
C ILE A 171 23.46 -1.95 36.50
N GLN A 172 22.57 -0.99 36.74
CA GLN A 172 22.61 -0.17 37.95
C GLN A 172 22.42 -0.99 39.23
N ALA A 173 21.48 -1.94 39.23
CA ALA A 173 21.28 -2.84 40.38
C ALA A 173 22.50 -3.74 40.64
N ALA A 174 23.16 -4.23 39.58
CA ALA A 174 24.39 -4.99 39.71
C ALA A 174 25.53 -4.13 40.29
N LEU A 175 25.70 -2.90 39.82
CA LEU A 175 26.71 -1.97 40.34
C LEU A 175 26.50 -1.64 41.82
N GLN A 176 25.24 -1.36 42.24
CA GLN A 176 24.92 -1.07 43.64
C GLN A 176 25.28 -2.22 44.58
N ARG A 177 25.07 -3.48 44.14
CA ARG A 177 25.45 -4.67 44.90
C ARG A 177 26.95 -4.89 45.02
N LEU A 178 27.69 -4.54 43.96
CA LEU A 178 29.16 -4.57 44.02
C LEU A 178 29.70 -3.49 44.96
N GLU A 179 29.08 -2.30 44.98
CA GLU A 179 29.43 -1.21 45.88
C GLU A 179 29.09 -1.51 47.35
N SER A 180 28.05 -2.28 47.65
CA SER A 180 27.71 -2.68 49.03
C SER A 180 28.68 -3.69 49.64
N GLY A 181 29.61 -4.26 48.85
CA GLY A 181 30.76 -5.01 49.37
C GLY A 181 30.44 -6.39 49.95
N GLU A 182 29.23 -6.92 49.75
CA GLU A 182 28.87 -8.27 50.19
C GLU A 182 29.45 -9.32 49.21
N ALA A 183 30.47 -10.07 49.65
CA ALA A 183 31.12 -11.10 48.84
C ALA A 183 30.18 -12.23 48.35
N ALA A 184 28.99 -12.36 48.96
CA ALA A 184 27.94 -13.28 48.55
C ALA A 184 27.18 -12.83 47.28
N ASP A 185 27.26 -11.54 46.92
CA ASP A 185 26.45 -10.94 45.84
C ASP A 185 27.16 -10.94 44.47
N LEU A 186 28.45 -11.29 44.40
CA LEU A 186 29.20 -11.34 43.13
C LEU A 186 28.59 -12.29 42.08
N PRO A 187 28.13 -13.52 42.41
CA PRO A 187 27.46 -14.39 41.45
C PRO A 187 26.13 -13.80 40.95
N GLU A 188 25.39 -13.11 41.81
CA GLU A 188 24.10 -12.52 41.46
C GLU A 188 24.27 -11.25 40.62
N ALA A 189 25.29 -10.43 40.90
CA ALA A 189 25.67 -9.29 40.09
C ALA A 189 26.13 -9.72 38.68
N LEU A 190 26.92 -10.79 38.56
CA LEU A 190 27.30 -11.37 37.27
C LEU A 190 26.08 -11.89 36.50
N ARG A 191 25.17 -12.60 37.17
CA ARG A 191 23.92 -13.09 36.56
C ARG A 191 23.07 -11.95 35.99
N LEU A 192 22.96 -10.83 36.70
CA LEU A 192 22.22 -9.64 36.24
C LEU A 192 22.88 -8.98 35.01
N LEU A 193 24.21 -8.97 34.94
CA LEU A 193 24.94 -8.45 33.78
C LEU A 193 24.80 -9.36 32.55
N GLU A 194 24.90 -10.68 32.72
CA GLU A 194 24.65 -11.65 31.66
C GLU A 194 23.21 -11.53 31.13
N GLU A 195 22.24 -11.39 32.04
CA GLU A 195 20.84 -11.16 31.69
C GLU A 195 20.61 -9.84 30.92
N ALA A 196 21.33 -8.78 31.26
CA ALA A 196 21.25 -7.51 30.55
C ALA A 196 21.89 -7.61 29.16
N ALA A 197 23.03 -8.29 29.03
CA ALA A 197 23.71 -8.55 27.77
C ALA A 197 22.83 -9.39 26.82
N ALA A 198 22.27 -10.49 27.31
CA ALA A 198 21.38 -11.37 26.54
C ALA A 198 20.09 -10.68 26.07
N ARG A 199 19.64 -9.60 26.73
CA ARG A 199 18.49 -8.80 26.30
C ARG A 199 18.83 -7.78 25.21
N LEU A 200 20.09 -7.33 25.12
CA LEU A 200 20.55 -6.41 24.08
C LEU A 200 20.90 -7.13 22.77
N GLU A 201 21.19 -8.43 22.83
CA GLU A 201 21.49 -9.28 21.66
C GLU A 201 20.24 -9.80 20.93
N ARG A 202 19.03 -9.61 21.49
CA ARG A 202 17.75 -9.98 20.86
C ARG A 202 17.11 -8.80 20.14
#